data_AF-A0A7R9WQZ4-F1
#
_entry.id   AF-A0A7R9WQZ4-F1
#
_cell.length_a   1.000
_cell.length_b   1.000
_cell.length_c   1.000
_cell.angle_alpha   90.00
_cell.angle_beta   90.00
_cell.angle_gamma   90.00
#
_symmetry.space_group_name_H-M   'P 1'
#
loop_
_entity.id
_entity.type
_entity.pdbx_description
1 polymer ?
#
loop_
_entity_poly.entity_id
_entity_poly.type
_entity_poly.pdbx_seq_one_letter_code
_entity_poly.pdbx_strand_id
1 'polypeptide(L)'
;GSTDTNAQNGTNKSKDSERRKTPIIPFSDLLLASWSTRFKLGDIKVQRFGHPLLSNLSTSISTMALFSSLSSSAANEDGKKQRPKSHNRLVYGKDDILFGSIEERQGDRPFGRVLDAGTGMHSLRWIATLSETLGMEHVTCITADETMRKNVQREADDLEITDVSKVIIGNWFGPDGTTSINLKPESFDVILADYLIGAMDGFSPYQQDLMLPKLVRYLKPGGRLYIVGLEPLPDKAPGDANIICKVRQVRDACILLGGHRCYREYPMQWMERQIEHRSSHLKLIHTSTFPILYRHQTIVNQINVGRSKFSLFPTKELAASMKKVMDDLEAQSLEATSRAPNGRIRLGFDYVITAEKTDDAKAVTMEGVCIER
;
A
#
# COMPACT_ATOMS: atom_id res chain seq x y z
N GLY A 1 14.47 -16.22 76.49
CA GLY A 1 15.65 -17.08 76.37
C GLY A 1 15.92 -17.23 74.90
N SER A 2 17.07 -16.79 74.39
CA SER A 2 18.37 -17.53 74.40
C SER A 2 18.23 -18.84 73.61
N THR A 3 19.03 -19.18 72.59
CA THR A 3 20.42 -18.85 72.25
C THR A 3 20.70 -19.33 70.83
N ASP A 4 21.72 -18.74 70.20
CA ASP A 4 22.39 -19.16 68.97
C ASP A 4 22.88 -20.62 68.95
N THR A 5 23.10 -21.17 67.75
CA THR A 5 24.43 -21.68 67.32
C THR A 5 24.49 -22.09 65.84
N ASN A 6 25.61 -21.71 65.22
CA ASN A 6 26.16 -22.07 63.90
C ASN A 6 26.48 -23.56 63.73
N ALA A 7 26.51 -24.07 62.48
CA ALA A 7 27.70 -24.70 61.85
C ALA A 7 27.47 -25.24 60.42
N GLN A 8 28.11 -24.58 59.45
CA GLN A 8 28.97 -25.05 58.35
C GLN A 8 28.77 -26.36 57.53
N ASN A 9 28.97 -26.12 56.22
CA ASN A 9 29.77 -26.86 55.21
C ASN A 9 29.13 -27.93 54.30
N GLY A 10 29.24 -27.68 52.99
CA GLY A 10 28.99 -28.62 51.91
C GLY A 10 29.27 -28.02 50.54
N THR A 11 30.55 -27.99 50.15
CA THR A 11 31.06 -27.61 48.82
C THR A 11 30.46 -28.44 47.69
N ASN A 12 30.08 -27.82 46.57
CA ASN A 12 30.29 -28.47 45.27
C ASN A 12 30.50 -27.48 44.12
N LYS A 13 31.56 -27.77 43.36
CA LYS A 13 32.06 -27.06 42.19
C LYS A 13 31.26 -27.43 40.94
N SER A 14 30.89 -26.45 40.12
CA SER A 14 30.82 -26.62 38.66
C SER A 14 30.99 -25.25 38.00
N LYS A 15 32.21 -24.95 37.55
CA LYS A 15 32.60 -24.93 36.12
C LYS A 15 32.10 -23.69 35.38
N ASP A 16 33.04 -22.74 35.30
CA ASP A 16 33.19 -21.79 34.21
C ASP A 16 32.81 -22.40 32.86
N SER A 17 31.93 -21.71 32.15
CA SER A 17 31.95 -21.70 30.69
C SER A 17 31.99 -20.23 30.26
N GLU A 18 33.11 -19.88 29.64
CA GLU A 18 33.41 -18.58 29.05
C GLU A 18 32.27 -18.17 28.11
N ARG A 19 31.48 -17.17 28.51
CA ARG A 19 30.68 -16.39 27.55
C ARG A 19 31.65 -15.54 26.75
N ARG A 20 31.98 -16.00 25.55
CA ARG A 20 32.57 -15.19 24.48
C ARG A 20 31.76 -13.90 24.34
N LYS A 21 32.37 -12.79 24.74
CA LYS A 21 31.93 -11.44 24.39
C LYS A 21 32.02 -11.32 22.88
N THR A 22 30.89 -11.46 22.19
CA THR A 22 30.74 -10.98 20.83
C THR A 22 30.71 -9.45 20.90
N PRO A 23 31.54 -8.75 20.12
CA PRO A 23 31.54 -7.29 20.13
C PRO A 23 30.19 -6.79 19.60
N ILE A 24 29.56 -5.92 20.39
CA ILE A 24 28.44 -5.08 19.98
C ILE A 24 29.00 -4.12 18.93
N ILE A 25 28.64 -4.35 17.67
CA ILE A 25 28.89 -3.40 16.58
C ILE A 25 27.68 -2.47 16.53
N PRO A 26 27.86 -1.14 16.62
CA PRO A 26 26.77 -0.19 16.50
C PRO A 26 26.17 -0.27 15.08
N PHE A 27 24.85 -0.36 15.01
CA PHE A 27 24.06 -0.47 13.80
C PHE A 27 23.94 0.91 13.11
N SER A 28 25.09 1.47 12.71
CA SER A 28 25.16 2.78 12.02
C SER A 28 26.01 2.78 10.74
N ASP A 29 26.57 1.65 10.29
CA ASP A 29 27.47 1.62 9.12
C ASP A 29 27.05 0.62 8.04
N LEU A 30 25.86 0.79 7.46
CA LEU A 30 25.51 0.07 6.22
C LEU A 30 24.41 0.77 5.41
N LEU A 31 24.57 2.07 5.14
CA LEU A 31 23.77 2.80 4.15
C LEU A 31 24.53 4.05 3.67
N LEU A 32 25.27 3.91 2.56
CA LEU A 32 25.59 4.92 1.53
C LEU A 32 26.96 4.63 0.89
N ALA A 33 26.96 4.02 -0.28
CA ALA A 33 28.03 4.23 -1.27
C ALA A 33 27.55 3.84 -2.68
N SER A 34 27.03 4.81 -3.42
CA SER A 34 27.30 4.92 -4.85
C SER A 34 27.04 6.35 -5.31
N TRP A 35 28.08 7.19 -5.19
CA TRP A 35 28.23 8.37 -6.01
C TRP A 35 29.45 8.17 -6.89
N SER A 36 29.27 8.52 -8.16
CA SER A 36 30.24 8.47 -9.23
C SER A 36 31.41 9.42 -8.99
N THR A 37 32.64 8.93 -9.12
CA THR A 37 33.82 9.78 -9.31
C THR A 37 34.42 9.52 -10.68
N ARG A 38 34.46 10.58 -11.49
CA ARG A 38 35.17 10.64 -12.78
C ARG A 38 36.67 10.51 -12.54
N PHE A 39 37.34 9.67 -13.31
CA PHE A 39 38.75 9.87 -13.65
C PHE A 39 38.95 9.74 -15.17
N LYS A 40 39.64 10.72 -15.74
CA LYS A 40 40.14 10.77 -17.12
C LYS A 40 41.51 10.09 -17.18
N LEU A 41 41.69 9.21 -18.14
CA LEU A 41 42.91 8.76 -18.83
C LEU A 41 42.39 7.70 -19.80
N GLY A 42 42.65 7.65 -21.11
CA GLY A 42 43.70 8.13 -21.98
C GLY A 42 43.62 7.19 -23.20
N ASP A 43 43.96 7.68 -24.39
CA ASP A 43 43.68 7.07 -25.70
C ASP A 43 44.04 5.58 -25.87
N ILE A 44 43.09 4.76 -26.34
CA ILE A 44 43.39 3.57 -27.19
C ILE A 44 42.32 3.43 -28.29
N LYS A 45 42.81 3.31 -29.53
CA LYS A 45 42.08 3.20 -30.80
C LYS A 45 41.32 1.87 -30.96
N VAL A 46 40.05 2.00 -31.36
CA VAL A 46 39.27 1.28 -32.39
C VAL A 46 39.71 -0.13 -32.82
N GLN A 47 38.78 -1.10 -32.71
CA GLN A 47 38.45 -1.99 -33.83
C GLN A 47 36.97 -2.43 -33.80
N ARG A 48 36.31 -2.29 -34.96
CA ARG A 48 34.90 -2.60 -35.26
C ARG A 48 34.68 -4.09 -35.51
N PHE A 49 33.64 -4.67 -34.92
CA PHE A 49 32.72 -5.68 -35.45
C PHE A 49 31.45 -5.54 -34.57
N GLY A 50 30.18 -5.53 -34.98
CA GLY A 50 29.49 -6.05 -36.15
C GLY A 50 28.23 -6.77 -35.63
N HIS A 51 27.05 -6.20 -35.88
CA HIS A 51 25.67 -6.68 -35.63
C HIS A 51 24.93 -6.36 -34.30
N PRO A 52 23.60 -6.06 -34.38
CA PRO A 52 22.84 -5.41 -33.33
C PRO A 52 21.93 -6.40 -32.58
N LEU A 53 21.63 -6.10 -31.32
CA LEU A 53 20.35 -6.36 -30.64
C LEU A 53 20.50 -5.92 -29.17
N LEU A 54 19.39 -5.47 -28.58
CA LEU A 54 19.20 -5.11 -27.16
C LEU A 54 19.44 -3.64 -26.80
N SER A 55 18.49 -2.79 -27.20
CA SER A 55 18.09 -1.63 -26.39
C SER A 55 16.66 -1.88 -25.90
N ASN A 56 16.48 -2.02 -24.57
CA ASN A 56 15.34 -1.56 -23.78
C ASN A 56 15.40 -2.21 -22.38
N LEU A 57 16.22 -1.64 -21.50
CA LEU A 57 16.07 -1.77 -20.06
C LEU A 57 15.69 -0.39 -19.52
N SER A 58 14.43 -0.21 -19.15
CA SER A 58 14.00 0.92 -18.32
C SER A 58 12.64 0.64 -17.69
N THR A 59 12.56 1.01 -16.40
CA THR A 59 11.37 1.23 -15.56
C THR A 59 10.52 0.01 -15.17
N SER A 60 10.93 -0.65 -14.08
CA SER A 60 10.02 -1.40 -13.21
C SER A 60 9.35 -0.40 -12.26
N ILE A 61 8.07 -0.08 -12.52
CA ILE A 61 7.26 0.82 -11.72
C ILE A 61 6.31 -0.02 -10.86
N SER A 62 6.37 0.17 -9.54
CA SER A 62 5.42 -0.37 -8.57
C SER A 62 3.99 -0.12 -9.03
N THR A 63 3.31 -1.18 -9.43
CA THR A 63 1.92 -1.16 -9.86
C THR A 63 1.11 -1.92 -8.83
N MET A 64 0.45 -1.23 -7.90
CA MET A 64 -0.82 -1.65 -7.29
C MET A 64 -1.49 -0.47 -6.60
N ALA A 65 -2.54 0.01 -7.27
CA ALA A 65 -3.72 0.76 -6.84
C ALA A 65 -4.20 1.52 -8.10
N LEU A 66 -4.62 0.76 -9.12
CA LEU A 66 -5.20 1.28 -10.36
C LEU A 66 -6.28 0.29 -10.81
N PHE A 67 -7.48 0.46 -10.29
CA PHE A 67 -8.70 -0.06 -10.89
C PHE A 67 -9.69 1.08 -11.12
N SER A 68 -9.47 1.85 -12.18
CA SER A 68 -10.54 2.42 -12.98
C SER A 68 -10.02 2.79 -14.37
N SER A 69 -10.83 2.42 -15.38
CA SER A 69 -10.89 2.90 -16.76
C SER A 69 -9.59 3.07 -17.57
N LEU A 70 -9.40 2.22 -18.60
CA LEU A 70 -8.59 2.56 -19.77
C LEU A 70 -9.38 2.27 -21.05
N SER A 71 -9.73 3.37 -21.73
CA SER A 71 -10.20 3.40 -23.10
C SER A 71 -9.06 3.06 -24.06
N SER A 72 -9.40 2.33 -25.10
CA SER A 72 -8.54 1.91 -26.20
C SER A 72 -8.07 3.09 -27.04
N SER A 73 -6.76 3.20 -27.33
CA SER A 73 -6.28 4.02 -28.46
C SER A 73 -5.43 3.18 -29.41
N ALA A 74 -5.83 3.22 -30.69
CA ALA A 74 -5.12 2.65 -31.81
C ALA A 74 -3.75 3.33 -32.03
N ALA A 75 -2.82 2.57 -32.59
CA ALA A 75 -1.47 3.01 -32.93
C ALA A 75 -1.49 4.07 -34.02
N ASN A 76 -0.67 5.12 -33.87
CA ASN A 76 -0.22 5.94 -34.98
C ASN A 76 1.30 6.17 -34.84
N GLU A 77 2.01 5.89 -35.92
CA GLU A 77 3.44 6.09 -36.08
C GLU A 77 3.74 7.58 -36.19
N ASP A 78 4.25 8.19 -35.12
CA ASP A 78 5.30 9.21 -35.21
C ASP A 78 5.89 9.49 -33.82
N GLY A 79 7.22 9.48 -33.75
CA GLY A 79 8.04 9.30 -32.55
C GLY A 79 8.11 10.46 -31.55
N LYS A 80 6.97 11.04 -31.14
CA LYS A 80 6.82 11.77 -29.86
C LYS A 80 5.41 11.51 -29.33
N LYS A 81 5.27 10.61 -28.34
CA LYS A 81 4.01 10.45 -27.58
C LYS A 81 3.64 11.81 -26.98
N GLN A 82 2.72 12.53 -27.60
CA GLN A 82 2.06 13.66 -26.96
C GLN A 82 1.41 13.10 -25.70
N ARG A 83 1.79 13.64 -24.54
CA ARG A 83 1.09 13.31 -23.30
C ARG A 83 -0.38 13.73 -23.50
N PRO A 84 -1.36 12.88 -23.12
CA PRO A 84 -2.74 13.30 -23.14
C PRO A 84 -2.90 14.60 -22.34
N LYS A 85 -3.80 15.49 -22.77
CA LYS A 85 -4.13 16.71 -22.03
C LYS A 85 -4.42 16.34 -20.56
N SER A 86 -3.82 17.06 -19.62
CA SER A 86 -3.80 16.70 -18.19
C SER A 86 -5.20 16.37 -17.63
N HIS A 87 -6.22 17.14 -18.01
CA HIS A 87 -7.61 16.94 -17.61
C HIS A 87 -8.25 15.61 -18.07
N ASN A 88 -7.76 14.98 -19.14
CA ASN A 88 -8.29 13.68 -19.59
C ASN A 88 -7.94 12.54 -18.63
N ARG A 89 -7.08 12.78 -17.64
CA ARG A 89 -6.67 11.81 -16.62
C ARG A 89 -7.44 11.96 -15.31
N LEU A 90 -8.31 12.96 -15.19
CA LEU A 90 -9.13 13.17 -14.01
C LEU A 90 -10.04 11.96 -13.76
N VAL A 91 -10.28 11.69 -12.49
CA VAL A 91 -11.14 10.60 -12.04
C VAL A 91 -12.33 11.24 -11.35
N TYR A 92 -13.51 11.16 -11.96
CA TYR A 92 -14.72 11.70 -11.35
C TYR A 92 -15.42 10.60 -10.56
N GLY A 93 -16.05 10.91 -9.42
CA GLY A 93 -16.81 9.91 -8.64
C GLY A 93 -17.91 9.22 -9.45
N LYS A 94 -18.54 9.92 -10.40
CA LYS A 94 -19.52 9.28 -11.33
C LYS A 94 -18.93 8.16 -12.19
N ASP A 95 -17.61 8.18 -12.42
CA ASP A 95 -16.89 7.22 -13.27
C ASP A 95 -16.09 6.19 -12.43
N ASP A 96 -16.05 6.36 -11.11
CA ASP A 96 -15.36 5.49 -10.16
C ASP A 96 -16.28 5.14 -8.99
N ILE A 97 -16.72 3.89 -8.89
CA ILE A 97 -17.74 3.49 -7.94
C ILE A 97 -17.31 3.68 -6.46
N LEU A 98 -16.01 3.62 -6.17
CA LEU A 98 -15.50 3.77 -4.81
C LEU A 98 -15.54 5.24 -4.40
N PHE A 99 -15.01 6.12 -5.25
CA PHE A 99 -15.02 7.56 -5.00
C PHE A 99 -16.42 8.17 -5.13
N GLY A 100 -17.23 7.70 -6.08
CA GLY A 100 -18.63 8.07 -6.20
C GLY A 100 -19.43 7.72 -4.95
N SER A 101 -19.13 6.57 -4.32
CA SER A 101 -19.74 6.23 -3.02
C SER A 101 -19.31 7.20 -1.92
N ILE A 102 -18.04 7.64 -1.90
CA ILE A 102 -17.58 8.65 -0.94
C ILE A 102 -18.32 9.99 -1.15
N GLU A 103 -18.43 10.46 -2.40
CA GLU A 103 -19.18 11.68 -2.75
C GLU A 103 -20.64 11.57 -2.33
N GLU A 104 -21.31 10.45 -2.66
CA GLU A 104 -22.70 10.19 -2.28
C GLU A 104 -22.89 10.20 -0.76
N ARG A 105 -21.96 9.56 -0.03
CA ARG A 105 -22.01 9.55 1.43
C ARG A 105 -21.78 10.94 2.00
N GLN A 106 -20.81 11.69 1.47
CA GLN A 106 -20.54 13.07 1.87
C GLN A 106 -21.79 13.95 1.71
N GLY A 107 -22.56 13.74 0.63
CA GLY A 107 -23.79 14.48 0.35
C GLY A 107 -23.49 15.97 0.15
N ASP A 108 -24.35 16.84 0.70
CA ASP A 108 -24.21 18.30 0.54
C ASP A 108 -23.13 18.93 1.45
N ARG A 109 -22.41 18.14 2.26
CA ARG A 109 -21.38 18.65 3.16
C ARG A 109 -20.13 19.01 2.37
N PRO A 110 -19.55 20.22 2.54
CA PRO A 110 -18.29 20.55 1.88
C PRO A 110 -17.18 19.61 2.32
N PHE A 111 -16.27 19.26 1.42
CA PHE A 111 -15.07 18.50 1.77
C PHE A 111 -14.10 19.29 2.65
N GLY A 112 -14.09 20.62 2.55
CA GLY A 112 -13.28 21.49 3.39
C GLY A 112 -11.79 21.17 3.27
N ARG A 113 -11.11 21.00 4.41
CA ARG A 113 -9.69 20.60 4.45
C ARG A 113 -9.57 19.07 4.41
N VAL A 114 -8.99 18.56 3.35
CA VAL A 114 -8.82 17.12 3.09
C VAL A 114 -7.40 16.67 3.45
N LEU A 115 -7.29 15.50 4.06
CA LEU A 115 -6.04 14.75 4.17
C LEU A 115 -6.18 13.45 3.38
N ASP A 116 -5.35 13.27 2.35
CA ASP A 116 -5.15 11.97 1.74
C ASP A 116 -3.95 11.30 2.42
N ALA A 117 -4.26 10.33 3.28
CA ALA A 117 -3.31 9.71 4.18
C ALA A 117 -2.42 8.66 3.49
N GLY A 118 -2.68 8.31 2.23
CA GLY A 118 -1.97 7.28 1.50
C GLY A 118 -1.92 7.57 0.01
N THR A 119 -1.57 8.81 -0.36
CA THR A 119 -1.72 9.32 -1.71
C THR A 119 -1.02 8.48 -2.75
N GLY A 120 -1.85 7.97 -3.66
CA GLY A 120 -1.45 7.43 -4.95
C GLY A 120 -1.89 8.35 -6.09
N MET A 121 -1.60 7.93 -7.32
CA MET A 121 -1.99 8.68 -8.51
C MET A 121 -3.52 8.74 -8.70
N HIS A 122 -4.22 7.67 -8.31
CA HIS A 122 -5.66 7.53 -8.54
C HIS A 122 -6.47 8.45 -7.61
N SER A 123 -6.20 8.41 -6.30
CA SER A 123 -6.80 9.32 -5.32
C SER A 123 -6.49 10.79 -5.62
N LEU A 124 -5.26 11.11 -6.02
CA LEU A 124 -4.87 12.47 -6.40
C LEU A 124 -5.71 13.01 -7.57
N ARG A 125 -5.90 12.19 -8.62
CA ARG A 125 -6.71 12.58 -9.79
C ARG A 125 -8.18 12.78 -9.45
N TRP A 126 -8.68 12.08 -8.45
CA TRP A 126 -10.03 12.29 -7.94
C TRP A 126 -10.13 13.55 -7.09
N ILE A 127 -9.20 13.72 -6.15
CA ILE A 127 -9.09 14.92 -5.29
C ILE A 127 -9.03 16.21 -6.13
N ALA A 128 -8.34 16.18 -7.26
CA ALA A 128 -8.26 17.29 -8.20
C ALA A 128 -9.64 17.78 -8.69
N THR A 129 -10.66 16.93 -8.67
CA THR A 129 -12.03 17.27 -9.08
C THR A 129 -12.86 17.92 -7.97
N LEU A 130 -12.43 17.80 -6.70
CA LEU A 130 -13.22 18.18 -5.53
C LEU A 130 -13.25 19.69 -5.26
N SER A 131 -12.21 20.43 -5.67
CA SER A 131 -12.11 21.88 -5.43
C SER A 131 -13.22 22.66 -6.14
N GLU A 132 -13.45 22.36 -7.42
CA GLU A 132 -14.40 23.08 -8.25
C GLU A 132 -15.85 22.70 -7.95
N THR A 133 -16.10 21.46 -7.54
CA THR A 133 -17.45 20.88 -7.55
C THR A 133 -17.99 20.54 -6.17
N LEU A 134 -17.13 20.33 -5.17
CA LEU A 134 -17.51 19.70 -3.90
C LEU A 134 -16.93 20.44 -2.67
N GLY A 135 -16.51 21.69 -2.84
CA GLY A 135 -16.16 22.59 -1.73
C GLY A 135 -14.92 22.16 -0.95
N MET A 136 -13.92 21.58 -1.62
CA MET A 136 -12.61 21.36 -1.03
C MET A 136 -11.80 22.67 -1.02
N GLU A 137 -11.27 23.04 0.14
CA GLU A 137 -10.48 24.26 0.35
C GLU A 137 -8.96 24.01 0.25
N HIS A 138 -8.51 22.88 0.78
CA HIS A 138 -7.09 22.53 0.88
C HIS A 138 -6.93 21.03 0.97
N VAL A 139 -5.87 20.48 0.39
CA VAL A 139 -5.50 19.07 0.53
C VAL A 139 -4.07 18.89 1.03
N THR A 140 -3.88 17.99 1.98
CA THR A 140 -2.55 17.45 2.32
C THR A 140 -2.46 16.02 1.81
N CYS A 141 -1.45 15.75 1.00
CA CYS A 141 -1.19 14.44 0.42
C CYS A 141 0.01 13.79 1.10
N ILE A 142 -0.09 12.54 1.55
CA ILE A 142 1.00 11.82 2.21
C ILE A 142 1.38 10.57 1.42
N THR A 143 2.67 10.40 1.13
CA THR A 143 3.16 9.17 0.53
C THR A 143 4.51 8.76 1.14
N ALA A 144 4.69 7.44 1.32
CA ALA A 144 5.87 6.86 1.96
C ALA A 144 6.97 6.46 0.96
N ASP A 145 6.69 6.49 -0.35
CA ASP A 145 7.64 6.13 -1.40
C ASP A 145 8.14 7.36 -2.17
N GLU A 146 9.46 7.50 -2.29
CA GLU A 146 10.08 8.66 -2.95
C GLU A 146 9.80 8.69 -4.46
N THR A 147 9.65 7.53 -5.09
CA THR A 147 9.29 7.46 -6.52
C THR A 147 7.84 7.91 -6.71
N MET A 148 6.93 7.39 -5.89
CA MET A 148 5.52 7.79 -5.88
C MET A 148 5.38 9.27 -5.62
N ARG A 149 6.12 9.83 -4.66
CA ARG A 149 6.13 11.26 -4.42
C ARG A 149 6.47 12.07 -5.66
N LYS A 150 7.54 11.71 -6.37
CA LYS A 150 7.92 12.42 -7.61
C LYS A 150 6.82 12.34 -8.66
N ASN A 151 6.10 11.23 -8.73
CA ASN A 151 4.99 11.05 -9.66
C ASN A 151 3.76 11.87 -9.23
N VAL A 152 3.38 11.80 -7.95
CA VAL A 152 2.28 12.56 -7.34
C VAL A 152 2.53 14.06 -7.46
N GLN A 153 3.74 14.54 -7.16
CA GLN A 153 4.06 15.96 -7.30
C GLN A 153 3.94 16.42 -8.75
N ARG A 154 4.55 15.68 -9.70
CA ARG A 154 4.44 16.03 -11.12
C ARG A 154 3.00 16.02 -11.61
N GLU A 155 2.19 15.07 -11.15
CA GLU A 155 0.78 15.00 -11.54
C GLU A 155 -0.02 16.14 -10.90
N ALA A 156 0.25 16.50 -9.65
CA ALA A 156 -0.37 17.64 -8.99
C ALA A 156 -0.02 18.96 -9.71
N ASP A 157 1.24 19.10 -10.14
CA ASP A 157 1.70 20.23 -10.95
C ASP A 157 1.00 20.25 -12.32
N ASP A 158 0.93 19.10 -13.01
CA ASP A 158 0.26 18.94 -14.32
C ASP A 158 -1.26 19.21 -14.24
N LEU A 159 -1.88 18.95 -13.09
CA LEU A 159 -3.31 19.15 -12.81
C LEU A 159 -3.60 20.51 -12.16
N GLU A 160 -2.57 21.36 -11.97
CA GLU A 160 -2.70 22.70 -11.39
C GLU A 160 -3.34 22.71 -9.98
N ILE A 161 -3.09 21.65 -9.20
CA ILE A 161 -3.56 21.54 -7.79
C ILE A 161 -2.63 22.35 -6.84
N THR A 162 -1.72 23.16 -7.39
CA THR A 162 -0.56 23.72 -6.67
C THR A 162 -0.91 24.74 -5.61
N ASP A 163 -2.01 25.48 -5.77
CA ASP A 163 -2.39 26.54 -4.82
C ASP A 163 -3.09 26.01 -3.57
N VAL A 164 -3.53 24.74 -3.59
CA VAL A 164 -4.33 24.11 -2.53
C VAL A 164 -3.69 22.86 -1.94
N SER A 165 -2.54 22.39 -2.45
CA SER A 165 -1.97 21.09 -2.07
C SER A 165 -0.57 21.14 -1.47
N LYS A 166 -0.36 20.38 -0.39
CA LYS A 166 0.97 20.06 0.16
C LYS A 166 1.22 18.57 0.04
N VAL A 167 2.20 18.15 -0.77
CA VAL A 167 2.67 16.76 -0.82
C VAL A 167 3.77 16.56 0.22
N ILE A 168 3.51 15.70 1.20
CA ILE A 168 4.42 15.35 2.29
C ILE A 168 5.00 13.97 2.04
N ILE A 169 6.33 13.89 2.13
CA ILE A 169 7.07 12.63 2.15
C ILE A 169 7.14 12.16 3.58
N GLY A 170 6.71 10.94 3.81
CA GLY A 170 6.91 10.34 5.10
C GLY A 170 6.16 9.05 5.20
N ASN A 171 6.78 8.14 5.93
CA ASN A 171 5.99 7.09 6.51
C ASN A 171 5.22 7.65 7.70
N TRP A 172 4.05 7.10 8.01
CA TRP A 172 3.31 7.51 9.21
C TRP A 172 4.04 7.15 10.50
N PHE A 173 4.80 6.06 10.45
CA PHE A 173 5.61 5.59 11.56
C PHE A 173 7.06 5.43 11.12
N GLY A 174 7.97 5.98 11.92
CA GLY A 174 9.41 5.90 11.72
C GLY A 174 9.97 4.50 12.01
N PRO A 175 11.27 4.30 11.79
CA PRO A 175 11.95 3.01 11.98
C PRO A 175 11.85 2.45 13.41
N ASP A 176 11.72 3.33 14.41
CA ASP A 176 11.54 3.03 15.83
C ASP A 176 10.06 2.95 16.24
N GLY A 177 9.15 3.07 15.27
CA GLY A 177 7.72 3.12 15.46
C GLY A 177 7.18 4.48 15.95
N THR A 178 8.02 5.51 16.07
CA THR A 178 7.58 6.85 16.46
C THR A 178 6.84 7.56 15.32
N THR A 179 6.11 8.64 15.62
CA THR A 179 5.40 9.39 14.59
C THR A 179 6.37 10.27 13.81
N SER A 180 6.57 9.96 12.52
CA SER A 180 7.46 10.71 11.62
C SER A 180 6.78 11.86 10.89
N ILE A 181 5.44 11.91 10.89
CA ILE A 181 4.66 12.98 10.24
C ILE A 181 4.03 13.87 11.32
N ASN A 182 4.44 15.13 11.36
CA ASN A 182 3.91 16.11 12.29
C ASN A 182 2.93 17.05 11.57
N LEU A 183 1.64 16.83 11.82
CA LEU A 183 0.56 17.71 11.39
C LEU A 183 -0.07 18.36 12.61
N LYS A 184 -0.69 19.53 12.42
CA LYS A 184 -1.50 20.15 13.47
C LYS A 184 -2.71 19.24 13.76
N PRO A 185 -3.00 18.90 15.02
CA PRO A 185 -4.22 18.17 15.40
C PRO A 185 -5.49 18.88 14.91
N GLU A 186 -6.56 18.13 14.73
CA GLU A 186 -7.91 18.64 14.42
C GLU A 186 -7.94 19.69 13.30
N SER A 187 -7.21 19.42 12.22
CA SER A 187 -7.00 20.38 11.13
C SER A 187 -7.71 20.00 9.83
N PHE A 188 -8.32 18.82 9.78
CA PHE A 188 -8.98 18.28 8.59
C PHE A 188 -10.46 18.01 8.86
N ASP A 189 -11.29 18.38 7.88
CA ASP A 189 -12.72 18.10 7.87
C ASP A 189 -12.98 16.69 7.31
N VAL A 190 -12.13 16.24 6.38
CA VAL A 190 -12.16 14.92 5.77
C VAL A 190 -10.77 14.29 5.78
N ILE A 191 -10.69 13.01 6.15
CA ILE A 191 -9.51 12.17 5.95
C ILE A 191 -9.90 11.00 5.02
N LEU A 192 -9.09 10.79 3.98
CA LEU A 192 -9.15 9.62 3.11
C LEU A 192 -8.00 8.67 3.43
N ALA A 193 -8.32 7.41 3.66
CA ALA A 193 -7.36 6.31 3.76
C ALA A 193 -7.65 5.30 2.64
N ASP A 194 -7.20 5.63 1.42
CA ASP A 194 -7.42 4.82 0.21
C ASP A 194 -6.39 3.70 0.10
N TYR A 195 -6.80 2.44 0.35
CA TYR A 195 -5.94 1.24 0.43
C TYR A 195 -4.72 1.35 1.37
N LEU A 196 -4.67 2.41 2.19
CA LEU A 196 -3.54 2.71 3.06
C LEU A 196 -3.20 1.55 3.99
N ILE A 197 -4.21 1.02 4.69
CA ILE A 197 -4.01 0.01 5.72
C ILE A 197 -3.44 -1.29 5.14
N GLY A 198 -3.91 -1.70 3.96
CA GLY A 198 -3.39 -2.87 3.26
C GLY A 198 -1.95 -2.69 2.77
N ALA A 199 -1.62 -1.47 2.36
CA ALA A 199 -0.29 -1.10 1.88
C ALA A 199 0.77 -1.05 2.99
N MET A 200 0.36 -0.80 4.24
CA MET A 200 1.26 -0.54 5.36
C MET A 200 2.28 -1.65 5.63
N ASP A 201 2.01 -2.92 5.33
CA ASP A 201 3.00 -3.97 5.65
C ASP A 201 4.33 -3.78 4.89
N GLY A 202 4.28 -3.13 3.72
CA GLY A 202 5.46 -2.77 2.94
C GLY A 202 6.22 -1.54 3.45
N PHE A 203 5.62 -0.73 4.32
CA PHE A 203 6.18 0.56 4.77
C PHE A 203 6.35 0.62 6.29
N SER A 204 5.28 0.36 7.05
CA SER A 204 5.21 0.36 8.52
C SER A 204 4.68 -0.99 9.00
N PRO A 205 5.50 -2.06 8.94
CA PRO A 205 5.06 -3.39 9.31
C PRO A 205 4.61 -3.44 10.78
N TYR A 206 3.52 -4.16 11.03
CA TYR A 206 2.94 -4.42 12.36
C TYR A 206 2.30 -3.21 13.07
N GLN A 207 1.97 -2.15 12.35
CA GLN A 207 1.39 -0.92 12.94
C GLN A 207 -0.01 -0.59 12.43
N GLN A 208 -0.62 -1.51 11.69
CA GLN A 208 -1.92 -1.29 11.04
C GLN A 208 -3.05 -1.00 12.03
N ASP A 209 -3.03 -1.64 13.20
CA ASP A 209 -4.00 -1.41 14.28
C ASP A 209 -3.82 -0.06 14.98
N LEU A 210 -2.67 0.60 14.81
CA LEU A 210 -2.36 1.91 15.37
C LEU A 210 -2.74 3.06 14.43
N MET A 211 -3.09 2.78 13.17
CA MET A 211 -3.32 3.82 12.16
C MET A 211 -4.60 4.61 12.44
N LEU A 212 -5.72 3.97 12.74
CA LEU A 212 -6.98 4.68 12.98
C LEU A 212 -6.90 5.66 14.17
N PRO A 213 -6.42 5.25 15.37
CA PRO A 213 -6.23 6.19 16.47
C PRO A 213 -5.32 7.37 16.11
N LYS A 214 -4.35 7.14 15.23
CA LYS A 214 -3.44 8.18 14.75
C LYS A 214 -4.15 9.17 13.83
N LEU A 215 -4.87 8.70 12.82
CA LEU A 215 -5.60 9.56 11.88
C LEU A 215 -6.67 10.41 12.57
N VAL A 216 -7.39 9.82 13.53
CA VAL A 216 -8.45 10.50 14.30
C VAL A 216 -7.95 11.74 15.04
N ARG A 217 -6.68 11.80 15.42
CA ARG A 217 -6.07 13.00 16.07
C ARG A 217 -6.06 14.22 15.16
N TYR A 218 -6.02 14.02 13.85
CA TYR A 218 -5.97 15.11 12.88
C TYR A 218 -7.35 15.50 12.35
N LEU A 219 -8.36 14.67 12.60
CA LEU A 219 -9.75 14.92 12.19
C LEU A 219 -10.41 15.90 13.18
N LYS A 220 -11.11 16.91 12.66
CA LYS A 220 -11.92 17.83 13.46
C LYS A 220 -13.11 17.09 14.10
N PRO A 221 -13.62 17.56 15.25
CA PRO A 221 -14.90 17.07 15.77
C PRO A 221 -16.00 17.24 14.72
N GLY A 222 -16.83 16.20 14.52
CA GLY A 222 -17.80 16.10 13.44
C GLY A 222 -17.21 15.82 12.04
N GLY A 223 -15.90 15.75 11.89
CA GLY A 223 -15.22 15.44 10.62
C GLY A 223 -15.40 13.98 10.20
N ARG A 224 -15.21 13.69 8.91
CA ARG A 224 -15.37 12.34 8.34
C ARG A 224 -14.07 11.65 7.98
N LEU A 225 -14.01 10.36 8.27
CA LEU A 225 -12.97 9.44 7.85
C LEU A 225 -13.55 8.46 6.84
N TYR A 226 -12.98 8.43 5.65
CA TYR A 226 -13.29 7.44 4.61
C TYR A 226 -12.14 6.45 4.50
N ILE A 227 -12.45 5.16 4.59
CA ILE A 227 -11.48 4.08 4.47
C ILE A 227 -11.89 3.22 3.28
N VAL A 228 -10.99 3.11 2.30
CA VAL A 228 -11.15 2.17 1.18
C VAL A 228 -10.21 1.00 1.44
N GLY A 229 -10.72 -0.21 1.30
CA GLY A 229 -9.92 -1.41 1.48
C GLY A 229 -10.42 -2.57 0.63
N LEU A 230 -9.64 -3.64 0.61
CA LEU A 230 -9.91 -4.85 -0.14
C LEU A 230 -10.23 -6.00 0.84
N GLU A 231 -11.30 -6.75 0.58
CA GLU A 231 -11.53 -8.00 1.30
C GLU A 231 -10.45 -9.03 0.92
N PRO A 232 -9.78 -9.67 1.90
CA PRO A 232 -8.78 -10.69 1.62
C PRO A 232 -9.36 -11.81 0.75
N LEU A 233 -8.67 -12.12 -0.35
CA LEU A 233 -9.06 -13.25 -1.18
C LEU A 233 -8.99 -14.54 -0.36
N PRO A 234 -9.94 -15.48 -0.52
CA PRO A 234 -9.85 -16.78 0.11
C PRO A 234 -8.68 -17.58 -0.48
N ASP A 235 -8.22 -18.60 0.23
CA ASP A 235 -7.14 -19.47 -0.25
C ASP A 235 -7.54 -20.34 -1.43
N LYS A 236 -8.84 -20.62 -1.56
CA LYS A 236 -9.45 -21.32 -2.68
C LYS A 236 -10.83 -20.75 -2.96
N ALA A 237 -11.24 -20.80 -4.22
CA ALA A 237 -12.60 -20.47 -4.65
C ALA A 237 -13.17 -21.63 -5.50
N PRO A 238 -14.49 -21.78 -5.57
CA PRO A 238 -15.11 -22.77 -6.45
C PRO A 238 -14.97 -22.38 -7.94
N GLY A 239 -14.88 -23.38 -8.81
CA GLY A 239 -14.90 -23.21 -10.26
C GLY A 239 -13.77 -22.33 -10.81
N ASP A 240 -14.10 -21.58 -11.86
CA ASP A 240 -13.13 -20.73 -12.59
C ASP A 240 -12.56 -19.59 -11.76
N ALA A 241 -13.25 -19.15 -10.69
CA ALA A 241 -12.73 -18.13 -9.78
C ALA A 241 -11.44 -18.55 -9.05
N ASN A 242 -11.19 -19.86 -8.93
CA ASN A 242 -9.99 -20.36 -8.26
C ASN A 242 -8.68 -19.94 -8.95
N ILE A 243 -8.72 -19.58 -10.24
CA ILE A 243 -7.53 -19.11 -10.94
C ILE A 243 -6.96 -17.83 -10.30
N ILE A 244 -7.82 -16.96 -9.78
CA ILE A 244 -7.44 -15.70 -9.13
C ILE A 244 -6.72 -16.01 -7.81
N CYS A 245 -7.22 -16.96 -7.01
CA CYS A 245 -6.56 -17.43 -5.78
C CYS A 245 -5.17 -17.99 -6.07
N LYS A 246 -5.04 -18.84 -7.09
CA LYS A 246 -3.76 -19.42 -7.50
C LYS A 246 -2.76 -18.36 -7.96
N VAL A 247 -3.20 -17.42 -8.81
CA VAL A 247 -2.36 -16.30 -9.27
C VAL A 247 -1.88 -15.47 -8.09
N ARG A 248 -2.75 -15.15 -7.12
CA ARG A 248 -2.36 -14.44 -5.89
C ARG A 248 -1.29 -15.20 -5.11
N GLN A 249 -1.47 -16.49 -4.88
CA GLN A 249 -0.50 -17.32 -4.15
C GLN A 249 0.87 -17.36 -4.84
N VAL A 250 0.90 -17.59 -6.16
CA VAL A 250 2.16 -17.66 -6.91
C VAL A 250 2.83 -16.29 -7.03
N ARG A 251 2.05 -15.21 -7.23
CA ARG A 251 2.53 -13.82 -7.20
C ARG A 251 3.21 -13.52 -5.86
N ASP A 252 2.54 -13.83 -4.75
CA ASP A 252 3.05 -13.54 -3.40
C ASP A 252 4.30 -14.39 -3.10
N ALA A 253 4.34 -15.64 -3.54
CA ALA A 253 5.56 -16.45 -3.48
C ALA A 253 6.73 -15.81 -4.24
N CYS A 254 6.48 -15.24 -5.43
CA CYS A 254 7.52 -14.52 -6.19
C CYS A 254 7.99 -13.25 -5.46
N ILE A 255 7.09 -12.51 -4.81
CA ILE A 255 7.42 -11.32 -4.03
C ILE A 255 8.34 -11.71 -2.85
N LEU A 256 7.98 -12.76 -2.12
CA LEU A 256 8.76 -13.25 -0.98
C LEU A 256 10.14 -13.78 -1.42
N LEU A 257 10.21 -14.54 -2.52
CA LEU A 257 11.48 -15.03 -3.10
C LEU A 257 12.40 -13.89 -3.56
N GLY A 258 11.82 -12.75 -3.95
CA GLY A 258 12.56 -11.53 -4.26
C GLY A 258 12.96 -10.69 -3.04
N GLY A 259 12.76 -11.19 -1.82
CA GLY A 259 13.13 -10.49 -0.58
C GLY A 259 12.21 -9.33 -0.20
N HIS A 260 11.00 -9.27 -0.77
CA HIS A 260 10.04 -8.20 -0.51
C HIS A 260 8.87 -8.68 0.36
N ARG A 261 8.14 -7.73 0.95
CA ARG A 261 6.88 -7.98 1.66
C ARG A 261 5.70 -7.92 0.70
N CYS A 262 4.74 -8.81 0.92
CA CYS A 262 3.46 -8.75 0.24
C CYS A 262 2.56 -7.71 0.93
N TYR A 263 1.64 -7.12 0.19
CA TYR A 263 0.53 -6.41 0.82
C TYR A 263 -0.31 -7.36 1.65
N ARG A 264 -0.92 -6.82 2.70
CA ARG A 264 -1.76 -7.59 3.61
C ARG A 264 -3.07 -6.86 3.76
N GLU A 265 -4.07 -7.37 3.06
CA GLU A 265 -5.42 -6.86 3.16
C GLU A 265 -6.07 -7.29 4.48
N TYR A 266 -7.03 -6.49 4.95
CA TYR A 266 -7.74 -6.71 6.19
C TYR A 266 -9.23 -6.85 5.93
N PRO A 267 -9.90 -7.86 6.53
CA PRO A 267 -11.34 -8.04 6.34
C PRO A 267 -12.12 -6.79 6.74
N MET A 268 -13.18 -6.49 5.99
CA MET A 268 -14.08 -5.35 6.28
C MET A 268 -14.55 -5.35 7.74
N GLN A 269 -14.99 -6.51 8.25
CA GLN A 269 -15.44 -6.66 9.64
C GLN A 269 -14.32 -6.41 10.66
N TRP A 270 -13.06 -6.68 10.31
CA TRP A 270 -11.95 -6.35 11.20
C TRP A 270 -11.81 -4.83 11.33
N MET A 271 -11.98 -4.11 10.22
CA MET A 271 -11.94 -2.64 10.20
C MET A 271 -13.09 -2.01 10.99
N GLU A 272 -14.31 -2.52 10.81
CA GLU A 272 -15.48 -2.11 11.59
C GLU A 272 -15.22 -2.26 13.11
N ARG A 273 -14.67 -3.40 13.54
CA ARG A 273 -14.28 -3.60 14.94
C ARG A 273 -13.20 -2.63 15.42
N GLN A 274 -12.23 -2.24 14.58
CA GLN A 274 -11.24 -1.23 14.98
C GLN A 274 -11.89 0.15 15.20
N ILE A 275 -12.90 0.50 14.40
CA ILE A 275 -13.64 1.74 14.56
C ILE A 275 -14.49 1.68 15.84
N GLU A 276 -15.25 0.61 16.04
CA GLU A 276 -16.21 0.49 17.13
C GLU A 276 -15.56 0.29 18.51
N HIS A 277 -14.50 -0.51 18.59
CA HIS A 277 -13.93 -0.93 19.87
C HIS A 277 -12.58 -0.29 20.21
N ARG A 278 -11.80 0.14 19.20
CA ARG A 278 -10.46 0.71 19.43
C ARG A 278 -10.39 2.21 19.26
N SER A 279 -11.37 2.82 18.60
CA SER A 279 -11.40 4.26 18.36
C SER A 279 -12.56 4.88 19.12
N SER A 280 -12.34 5.23 20.39
CA SER A 280 -13.36 5.84 21.28
C SER A 280 -14.04 7.07 20.68
N HIS A 281 -13.35 7.78 19.79
CA HIS A 281 -13.82 9.02 19.18
C HIS A 281 -14.42 8.81 17.79
N LEU A 282 -14.57 7.57 17.30
CA LEU A 282 -15.20 7.31 16.02
C LEU A 282 -16.58 6.66 16.19
N LYS A 283 -17.49 7.09 15.34
CA LYS A 283 -18.76 6.43 15.10
C LYS A 283 -18.78 5.87 13.68
N LEU A 284 -18.99 4.57 13.56
CA LEU A 284 -19.29 3.94 12.27
C LEU A 284 -20.62 4.50 11.75
N ILE A 285 -20.61 5.07 10.55
CA ILE A 285 -21.79 5.67 9.92
C ILE A 285 -22.35 4.71 8.86
N HIS A 286 -21.48 4.19 8.01
CA HIS A 286 -21.90 3.36 6.89
C HIS A 286 -20.76 2.49 6.37
N THR A 287 -21.11 1.33 5.84
CA THR A 287 -20.20 0.43 5.11
C THR A 287 -20.86 0.03 3.79
N SER A 288 -20.12 0.15 2.70
CA SER A 288 -20.54 -0.30 1.36
C SER A 288 -19.54 -1.32 0.82
N THR A 289 -20.00 -2.24 -0.03
CA THR A 289 -19.16 -3.25 -0.70
C THR A 289 -19.35 -3.22 -2.20
N PHE A 290 -18.26 -3.44 -2.93
CA PHE A 290 -18.19 -3.32 -4.38
C PHE A 290 -17.54 -4.56 -4.97
N PRO A 291 -18.30 -5.42 -5.66
CA PRO A 291 -17.76 -6.67 -6.18
C PRO A 291 -16.64 -6.46 -7.19
N ILE A 292 -15.56 -7.23 -7.07
CA ILE A 292 -14.46 -7.15 -8.03
C ILE A 292 -14.74 -8.08 -9.22
N LEU A 293 -14.60 -7.52 -10.41
CA LEU A 293 -14.78 -8.21 -11.67
C LEU A 293 -13.45 -8.31 -12.41
N TYR A 294 -12.86 -9.50 -12.39
CA TYR A 294 -11.58 -9.77 -13.02
C TYR A 294 -11.77 -10.08 -14.50
N ARG A 295 -11.18 -9.24 -15.35
CA ARG A 295 -10.94 -9.55 -16.77
C ARG A 295 -9.61 -10.29 -16.92
N HIS A 296 -9.39 -10.94 -18.05
CA HIS A 296 -8.11 -11.57 -18.34
C HIS A 296 -6.92 -10.62 -18.15
N GLN A 297 -7.00 -9.42 -18.74
CA GLN A 297 -5.95 -8.40 -18.61
C GLN A 297 -5.68 -8.03 -17.15
N THR A 298 -6.72 -7.96 -16.33
CA THR A 298 -6.59 -7.69 -14.89
C THR A 298 -5.77 -8.79 -14.19
N ILE A 299 -6.02 -10.05 -14.51
CA ILE A 299 -5.29 -11.20 -13.95
C ILE A 299 -3.84 -11.20 -14.45
N VAL A 300 -3.62 -10.91 -15.74
CA VAL A 300 -2.29 -10.80 -16.33
C VAL A 300 -1.45 -9.71 -15.67
N ASN A 301 -2.05 -8.58 -15.30
CA ASN A 301 -1.33 -7.53 -14.54
C ASN A 301 -0.78 -8.08 -13.21
N GLN A 302 -1.55 -8.93 -12.51
CA GLN A 302 -1.11 -9.58 -11.27
C GLN A 302 0.00 -10.62 -11.51
N ILE A 303 -0.08 -11.37 -12.60
CA ILE A 303 0.98 -12.30 -13.03
C ILE A 303 2.28 -11.53 -13.30
N ASN A 304 2.18 -10.39 -13.99
CA ASN A 304 3.33 -9.56 -14.35
C ASN A 304 4.00 -8.93 -13.11
N VAL A 305 3.25 -8.64 -12.04
CA VAL A 305 3.85 -8.28 -10.75
C VAL A 305 4.81 -9.37 -10.25
N GLY A 306 4.40 -10.64 -10.30
CA GLY A 306 5.28 -11.76 -9.93
C GLY A 306 6.47 -11.91 -10.88
N ARG A 307 6.25 -11.81 -12.20
CA ARG A 307 7.33 -11.86 -13.20
C ARG A 307 8.39 -10.78 -13.01
N SER A 308 7.97 -9.58 -12.58
CA SER A 308 8.89 -8.46 -12.28
C SER A 308 9.96 -8.80 -11.23
N LYS A 309 9.75 -9.85 -10.43
CA LYS A 309 10.64 -10.26 -9.33
C LYS A 309 11.67 -11.29 -9.73
N PHE A 310 11.59 -11.88 -10.93
CA PHE A 310 12.47 -12.96 -11.35
C PHE A 310 13.96 -12.61 -11.34
N SER A 311 14.32 -11.35 -11.62
CA SER A 311 15.71 -10.88 -11.55
C SER A 311 16.28 -10.84 -10.13
N LEU A 312 15.42 -10.95 -9.11
CA LEU A 312 15.78 -10.91 -7.69
C LEU A 312 15.83 -12.31 -7.08
N PHE A 313 15.51 -13.36 -7.84
CA PHE A 313 15.50 -14.71 -7.32
C PHE A 313 16.93 -15.21 -7.05
N PRO A 314 17.12 -16.13 -6.08
CA PRO A 314 18.43 -16.68 -5.74
C PRO A 314 19.15 -17.37 -6.91
N THR A 315 18.40 -17.98 -7.83
CA THR A 315 18.95 -18.71 -8.98
C THR A 315 18.10 -18.50 -10.25
N LYS A 316 18.76 -18.61 -11.41
CA LYS A 316 18.09 -18.49 -12.72
C LYS A 316 17.20 -19.69 -13.01
N GLU A 317 17.56 -20.87 -12.50
CA GLU A 317 16.83 -22.12 -12.65
C GLU A 317 15.48 -22.05 -11.92
N LEU A 318 15.47 -21.46 -10.71
CA LEU A 318 14.23 -21.21 -9.97
C LEU A 318 13.35 -20.20 -10.70
N ALA A 319 13.93 -19.10 -11.19
CA ALA A 319 13.20 -18.11 -11.98
C ALA A 319 12.59 -18.72 -13.25
N ALA A 320 13.34 -19.56 -13.97
CA ALA A 320 12.86 -20.26 -15.16
C ALA A 320 11.72 -21.24 -14.86
N SER A 321 11.80 -21.97 -13.73
CA SER A 321 10.73 -22.87 -13.29
C SER A 321 9.47 -22.11 -12.90
N MET A 322 9.62 -21.01 -12.16
CA MET A 322 8.49 -20.15 -11.77
C MET A 322 7.86 -19.45 -12.97
N LYS A 323 8.65 -19.07 -13.98
CA LYS A 323 8.13 -18.54 -15.24
C LYS A 323 7.15 -19.49 -15.90
N LYS A 324 7.46 -20.80 -15.96
CA LYS A 324 6.55 -21.81 -16.53
C LYS A 324 5.21 -21.84 -15.79
N VAL A 325 5.23 -21.83 -14.46
CA VAL A 325 4.01 -21.79 -13.64
C VAL A 325 3.17 -20.55 -13.95
N MET A 326 3.81 -19.37 -14.08
CA MET A 326 3.11 -18.13 -14.41
C MET A 326 2.55 -18.12 -15.84
N ASP A 327 3.27 -18.68 -16.80
CA ASP A 327 2.81 -18.82 -18.19
C ASP A 327 1.58 -19.76 -18.26
N ASP A 328 1.61 -20.87 -17.52
CA ASP A 328 0.46 -21.79 -17.43
C ASP A 328 -0.76 -21.14 -16.77
N LEU A 329 -0.55 -20.33 -15.73
CA LEU A 329 -1.61 -19.58 -15.05
C LEU A 329 -2.22 -18.50 -15.96
N GLU A 330 -1.39 -17.85 -16.78
CA GLU A 330 -1.87 -16.88 -17.76
C GLU A 330 -2.79 -17.55 -18.78
N ALA A 331 -2.37 -18.69 -19.36
CA ALA A 331 -3.19 -19.48 -20.27
C ALA A 331 -4.52 -19.92 -19.62
N GLN A 332 -4.45 -20.50 -18.41
CA GLN A 332 -5.64 -20.89 -17.65
C GLN A 332 -6.57 -19.71 -17.34
N SER A 333 -6.02 -18.52 -17.10
CA SER A 333 -6.82 -17.32 -16.85
C SER A 333 -7.59 -16.85 -18.10
N LEU A 334 -6.99 -17.00 -19.28
CA LEU A 334 -7.66 -16.71 -20.55
C LEU A 334 -8.82 -17.69 -20.77
N GLU A 335 -8.58 -18.98 -20.57
CA GLU A 335 -9.63 -20.00 -20.69
C GLU A 335 -10.77 -19.76 -19.69
N ALA A 336 -10.45 -19.54 -18.42
CA ALA A 336 -11.44 -19.29 -17.37
C ALA A 336 -12.29 -18.04 -17.67
N THR A 337 -11.67 -16.96 -18.13
CA THR A 337 -12.41 -15.74 -18.49
C THR A 337 -13.21 -15.91 -19.78
N SER A 338 -12.75 -16.72 -20.74
CA SER A 338 -13.51 -17.03 -21.97
C SER A 338 -14.80 -17.83 -21.70
N ARG A 339 -14.83 -18.65 -20.64
CA ARG A 339 -16.02 -19.38 -20.19
C ARG A 339 -17.01 -18.50 -19.42
N ALA A 340 -16.57 -17.35 -18.90
CA ALA A 340 -17.43 -16.45 -18.16
C ALA A 340 -18.40 -15.71 -19.10
N PRO A 341 -19.71 -15.60 -18.79
CA PRO A 341 -20.72 -15.05 -19.70
C PRO A 341 -20.44 -13.65 -20.28
N ASN A 342 -19.67 -12.83 -19.58
CA ASN A 342 -19.31 -11.47 -19.98
C ASN A 342 -17.79 -11.24 -20.04
N GLY A 343 -17.01 -12.31 -20.06
CA GLY A 343 -15.55 -12.24 -20.01
C GLY A 343 -14.99 -11.80 -18.65
N ARG A 344 -15.80 -11.83 -17.58
CA ARG A 344 -15.42 -11.38 -16.23
C ARG A 344 -15.73 -12.43 -15.17
N ILE A 345 -14.77 -12.66 -14.30
CA ILE A 345 -14.91 -13.55 -13.15
C ILE A 345 -15.10 -12.69 -11.91
N ARG A 346 -16.16 -12.97 -11.13
CA ARG A 346 -16.42 -12.29 -9.86
C ARG A 346 -15.75 -13.03 -8.72
N LEU A 347 -14.92 -12.35 -7.93
CA LEU A 347 -14.37 -12.88 -6.68
C LEU A 347 -13.99 -11.73 -5.75
N GLY A 348 -14.31 -11.83 -4.46
CA GLY A 348 -14.00 -10.76 -3.50
C GLY A 348 -14.76 -9.45 -3.78
N PHE A 349 -14.42 -8.44 -3.00
CA PHE A 349 -14.99 -7.10 -3.09
C PHE A 349 -14.05 -6.07 -2.45
N ASP A 350 -14.12 -4.84 -2.96
CA ASP A 350 -13.64 -3.66 -2.25
C ASP A 350 -14.71 -3.19 -1.26
N TYR A 351 -14.29 -2.50 -0.21
CA TYR A 351 -15.21 -1.86 0.73
C TYR A 351 -14.86 -0.40 0.94
N VAL A 352 -15.90 0.40 1.17
CA VAL A 352 -15.78 1.79 1.62
C VAL A 352 -16.47 1.90 2.96
N ILE A 353 -15.72 2.32 3.98
CA ILE A 353 -16.26 2.58 5.31
C ILE A 353 -16.24 4.09 5.56
N THR A 354 -17.39 4.60 6.00
CA THR A 354 -17.55 5.98 6.46
C THR A 354 -17.65 5.97 7.98
N ALA A 355 -16.75 6.71 8.63
CA ALA A 355 -16.81 7.00 10.05
C ALA A 355 -16.81 8.51 10.30
N GLU A 356 -17.35 8.93 11.44
CA GLU A 356 -17.37 10.32 11.86
C GLU A 356 -16.71 10.47 13.24
N LYS A 357 -15.94 11.53 13.42
CA LYS A 357 -15.38 11.86 14.74
C LYS A 357 -16.47 12.43 15.63
N THR A 358 -16.67 11.83 16.79
CA THR A 358 -17.61 12.33 17.81
C THR A 358 -16.90 13.25 18.80
N ASP A 359 -17.64 14.24 19.32
CA ASP A 359 -17.16 15.14 20.37
C ASP A 359 -16.90 14.39 21.68
N ASP A 360 -17.70 13.35 21.93
CA ASP A 360 -17.58 12.50 23.11
C ASP A 360 -16.62 11.33 22.87
N ALA A 361 -15.68 11.14 23.80
CA ALA A 361 -14.97 9.88 23.92
C ALA A 361 -15.96 8.81 24.40
N LYS A 362 -16.28 7.80 23.58
CA LYS A 362 -16.96 6.61 24.08
C LYS A 362 -16.12 5.99 25.18
N ALA A 363 -16.73 5.67 26.32
CA ALA A 363 -16.10 4.84 27.34
C ALA A 363 -15.75 3.50 26.70
N VAL A 364 -14.46 3.22 26.51
CA VAL A 364 -14.00 1.91 26.04
C VAL A 364 -14.15 0.96 27.23
N THR A 365 -15.23 0.20 27.27
CA THR A 365 -15.37 -0.91 28.22
C THR A 365 -14.39 -2.01 27.82
N MET A 366 -13.26 -2.10 28.53
CA MET A 366 -12.36 -3.25 28.47
C MET A 366 -13.03 -4.43 29.19
N GLU A 367 -14.03 -5.05 28.57
CA GLU A 367 -14.52 -6.35 29.03
C GLU A 367 -13.72 -7.47 28.36
N GLY A 368 -13.04 -8.28 29.18
CA GLY A 368 -12.59 -9.62 28.77
C GLY A 368 -11.09 -9.86 28.64
N VAL A 369 -10.29 -9.54 29.67
CA VAL A 369 -9.05 -10.28 29.95
C VAL A 369 -8.96 -10.54 31.46
N CYS A 370 -9.76 -11.49 31.94
CA CYS A 370 -9.47 -12.15 33.21
C CYS A 370 -8.39 -13.21 32.94
N ILE A 371 -7.13 -12.87 33.20
CA ILE A 371 -6.10 -13.88 33.45
C ILE A 371 -6.22 -14.21 34.95
N GLU A 372 -6.95 -15.26 35.27
CA GLU A 372 -6.80 -15.91 36.58
C GLU A 372 -5.42 -16.58 36.61
N ARG A 373 -4.67 -16.26 37.68
CA ARG A 373 -3.35 -16.83 37.99
C ARG A 373 -3.48 -18.05 38.86
#